data_AF-A0A924PEY6-F1
#
_entry.id   AF-A0A924PEY6-F1
#
_cell.length_a   1.000
_cell.length_b   1.000
_cell.length_c   1.000
_cell.angle_alpha   90.00
_cell.angle_beta   90.00
_cell.angle_gamma   90.00
#
_symmetry.space_group_name_H-M   'P 1'
#
loop_
_entity.id
_entity.type
_entity.pdbx_description
1 polymer ?
#
loop_
_entity_poly.entity_id
_entity_poly.type
_entity_poly.pdbx_seq_one_letter_code
_entity_poly.pdbx_strand_id
1 'polypeptide(L)'
;MKVIFFFLTSLYSAHAFSGDACKGGNGKPLFGYDETHTINSCDQGFLDQVMKIARGDRKVALQGVLDLGWKAMSQNDLETAVKRFNQAWLVNSQSPAVFEEFAAWEKAHQNAKKEKEFQQKAKALNNSS
;
A
#
# COMPACT_ATOMS: atom_id res chain seq x y z
N MET A 1 -11.72 -6.66 -62.91
CA MET A 1 -12.39 -7.67 -62.06
C MET A 1 -12.17 -7.28 -60.61
N LYS A 2 -13.24 -7.12 -59.82
CA LYS A 2 -13.23 -6.72 -58.39
C LYS A 2 -13.07 -7.97 -57.51
N VAL A 3 -12.17 -7.97 -56.52
CA VAL A 3 -12.23 -8.84 -55.34
C VAL A 3 -11.58 -8.08 -54.17
N ILE A 4 -12.34 -7.24 -53.46
CA ILE A 4 -12.92 -7.47 -52.12
C ILE A 4 -11.86 -7.77 -51.05
N PHE A 5 -11.52 -6.71 -50.29
CA PHE A 5 -10.80 -6.74 -49.02
C PHE A 5 -11.67 -7.41 -47.94
N PHE A 6 -11.19 -8.50 -47.34
CA PHE A 6 -11.73 -8.98 -46.07
C PHE A 6 -10.90 -8.40 -44.93
N PHE A 7 -11.42 -7.33 -44.32
CA PHE A 7 -10.99 -6.83 -43.02
C PHE A 7 -11.46 -7.81 -41.95
N LEU A 8 -10.56 -8.65 -41.44
CA LEU A 8 -10.76 -9.36 -40.18
C LEU A 8 -10.43 -8.40 -39.03
N THR A 9 -11.43 -7.63 -38.59
CA THR A 9 -11.32 -6.84 -37.36
C THR A 9 -11.39 -7.77 -36.16
N SER A 10 -10.22 -7.98 -35.55
CA SER A 10 -10.05 -8.63 -34.26
C SER A 10 -10.79 -7.85 -33.16
N LEU A 11 -11.80 -8.47 -32.55
CA LEU A 11 -12.45 -7.97 -31.34
C LEU A 11 -11.64 -8.43 -30.12
N TYR A 12 -10.52 -7.74 -29.84
CA TYR A 12 -9.97 -7.73 -28.48
C TYR A 12 -10.76 -6.70 -27.67
N SER A 13 -11.79 -7.15 -26.95
CA SER A 13 -12.39 -6.36 -25.88
C SER A 13 -11.39 -6.26 -24.73
N ALA A 14 -10.49 -5.28 -24.81
CA ALA A 14 -9.79 -4.78 -23.65
C ALA A 14 -10.85 -4.20 -22.71
N HIS A 15 -11.15 -4.90 -21.62
CA HIS A 15 -11.87 -4.29 -20.50
C HIS A 15 -10.98 -3.17 -19.99
N ALA A 16 -11.27 -1.95 -20.42
CA ALA A 16 -10.67 -0.75 -19.89
C ALA A 16 -11.04 -0.68 -18.42
N PHE A 17 -10.09 -1.02 -17.54
CA PHE A 17 -10.23 -0.85 -16.12
C PHE A 17 -10.31 0.65 -15.85
N SER A 18 -11.52 1.17 -15.62
CA SER A 18 -11.78 2.59 -15.39
C SER A 18 -10.97 3.07 -14.19
N GLY A 19 -10.05 4.02 -14.39
CA GLY A 19 -9.10 4.53 -13.39
C GLY A 19 -9.72 5.26 -12.18
N ASP A 20 -11.04 5.26 -12.02
CA ASP A 20 -11.74 5.88 -10.89
C ASP A 20 -11.87 4.96 -9.68
N ALA A 21 -11.72 3.64 -9.83
CA ALA A 21 -11.86 2.67 -8.73
C ALA A 21 -10.72 2.75 -7.68
N CYS A 22 -9.60 3.40 -8.00
CA CYS A 22 -8.45 3.53 -7.11
C CYS A 22 -8.39 4.87 -6.36
N LYS A 23 -9.42 5.72 -6.47
CA LYS A 23 -9.43 7.06 -5.87
C LYS A 23 -9.95 6.98 -4.44
N GLY A 24 -9.03 6.92 -3.47
CA GLY A 24 -9.31 7.03 -2.04
C GLY A 24 -8.26 7.90 -1.36
N GLY A 25 -8.64 8.60 -0.28
CA GLY A 25 -7.70 9.38 0.52
C GLY A 25 -6.72 8.46 1.22
N ASN A 26 -5.42 8.62 0.97
CA ASN A 26 -4.36 7.75 1.49
C ASN A 26 -3.24 8.47 2.22
N GLY A 27 -3.46 9.75 2.55
CA GLY A 27 -2.50 10.62 3.23
C GLY A 27 -2.48 10.50 4.75
N LYS A 28 -3.07 9.44 5.31
CA LYS A 28 -3.08 9.16 6.76
C LYS A 28 -2.82 7.68 7.00
N PRO A 29 -2.23 7.30 8.14
CA PRO A 29 -2.10 5.90 8.52
C PRO A 29 -3.43 5.16 8.44
N LEU A 30 -3.38 3.90 8.00
CA LEU A 30 -4.56 3.05 7.83
C LEU A 30 -5.63 3.73 6.95
N PHE A 31 -5.19 4.61 6.05
CA PHE A 31 -6.00 5.47 5.16
C PHE A 31 -7.05 6.35 5.86
N GLY A 32 -6.89 6.62 7.15
CA GLY A 32 -7.86 7.40 7.92
C GLY A 32 -7.96 7.04 9.40
N TYR A 33 -6.99 6.28 9.92
CA TYR A 33 -7.03 5.64 11.25
C TYR A 33 -8.11 4.57 11.38
N ASP A 34 -8.47 3.92 10.28
CA ASP A 34 -9.48 2.89 10.24
C ASP A 34 -8.84 1.54 9.85
N GLU A 35 -8.78 0.61 10.80
CA GLU A 35 -8.26 -0.74 10.55
C GLU A 35 -9.24 -1.61 9.72
N THR A 36 -10.43 -1.10 9.39
CA THR A 36 -11.48 -1.83 8.65
C THR A 36 -11.45 -1.62 7.13
N HIS A 37 -10.37 -1.05 6.60
CA HIS A 37 -10.18 -0.89 5.16
C HIS A 37 -10.44 -2.19 4.40
N THR A 38 -11.36 -2.13 3.44
CA THR A 38 -11.69 -3.26 2.58
C THR A 38 -10.80 -3.25 1.34
N ILE A 39 -10.07 -4.35 1.12
CA ILE A 39 -9.22 -4.55 -0.06
C ILE A 39 -10.05 -4.35 -1.33
N ASN A 40 -9.65 -3.36 -2.13
CA ASN A 40 -10.19 -3.15 -3.46
C ASN A 40 -9.26 -3.75 -4.53
N SER A 41 -9.68 -3.66 -5.78
CA SER A 41 -8.95 -4.18 -6.93
C SER A 41 -7.57 -3.52 -7.15
N CYS A 42 -7.37 -2.29 -6.69
CA CYS A 42 -6.09 -1.58 -6.79
C CYS A 42 -5.12 -2.04 -5.71
N ASP A 43 -5.63 -2.25 -4.49
CA ASP A 43 -4.87 -2.87 -3.39
C ASP A 43 -4.44 -4.28 -3.80
N GLN A 44 -5.34 -5.07 -4.41
CA GLN A 44 -5.03 -6.40 -4.92
C GLN A 44 -3.95 -6.34 -6.01
N GLY A 45 -4.07 -5.43 -6.97
CA GLY A 45 -3.06 -5.25 -8.02
C GLY A 45 -1.68 -4.85 -7.49
N PHE A 46 -1.63 -4.08 -6.40
CA PHE A 46 -0.39 -3.79 -5.67
C PHE A 46 0.17 -5.04 -4.98
N LEU A 47 -0.67 -5.78 -4.23
CA LEU A 47 -0.28 -6.99 -3.52
C LEU A 47 0.30 -8.03 -4.48
N ASP A 48 -0.34 -8.25 -5.62
CA ASP A 48 0.13 -9.22 -6.62
C ASP A 48 1.52 -8.83 -7.15
N GLN A 49 1.74 -7.53 -7.43
CA GLN A 49 3.02 -7.03 -7.92
C GLN A 49 4.14 -7.18 -6.88
N VAL A 50 3.90 -6.75 -5.64
CA VAL A 50 4.93 -6.81 -4.60
C VAL A 50 5.27 -8.25 -4.24
N MET A 51 4.28 -9.14 -4.15
CA MET A 51 4.50 -10.55 -3.88
C MET A 51 5.24 -11.24 -5.02
N LYS A 52 4.97 -10.87 -6.28
CA LYS A 52 5.73 -11.36 -7.44
C LYS A 52 7.20 -10.93 -7.37
N ILE A 53 7.48 -9.66 -7.07
CA ILE A 53 8.85 -9.15 -6.92
C ILE A 53 9.59 -9.88 -5.79
N ALA A 54 8.91 -10.08 -4.67
CA ALA A 54 9.43 -10.78 -3.50
C ALA A 54 9.45 -12.32 -3.65
N ARG A 55 9.10 -12.86 -4.82
CA ARG A 55 9.04 -14.31 -5.11
C ARG A 55 8.19 -15.10 -4.08
N GLY A 56 7.10 -14.48 -3.63
CA GLY A 56 6.19 -15.07 -2.64
C GLY A 56 6.60 -14.88 -1.18
N ASP A 57 7.78 -14.32 -0.88
CA ASP A 57 8.20 -14.09 0.50
C ASP A 57 7.58 -12.80 1.06
N ARG A 58 6.62 -12.96 1.97
CA ARG A 58 5.91 -11.85 2.61
C ARG A 58 6.85 -10.97 3.46
N LYS A 59 7.88 -11.52 4.10
CA LYS A 59 8.83 -10.73 4.90
C LYS A 59 9.67 -9.84 4.00
N VAL A 60 10.14 -10.38 2.87
CA VAL A 60 10.87 -9.60 1.85
C VAL A 60 9.97 -8.52 1.24
N ALA A 61 8.73 -8.86 0.89
CA ALA A 61 7.75 -7.89 0.38
C ALA A 61 7.51 -6.76 1.37
N LEU A 62 7.28 -7.09 2.64
CA LEU A 62 7.04 -6.12 3.70
C LEU A 62 8.24 -5.17 3.86
N GLN A 63 9.45 -5.72 4.04
CA GLN A 63 10.65 -4.92 4.23
C GLN A 63 10.89 -3.98 3.05
N GLY A 64 10.77 -4.48 1.82
CA GLY A 64 10.97 -3.66 0.62
C GLY A 64 10.00 -2.48 0.53
N VAL A 65 8.75 -2.64 0.99
CA VAL A 65 7.77 -1.55 1.00
C VAL A 65 8.04 -0.56 2.14
N LEU A 66 8.45 -1.03 3.32
CA LEU A 66 8.87 -0.18 4.44
C LEU A 66 10.08 0.68 4.06
N ASP A 67 11.07 0.10 3.36
CA ASP A 67 12.26 0.81 2.88
C ASP A 67 11.89 1.96 1.92
N LEU A 68 10.87 1.78 1.07
CA LEU A 68 10.36 2.85 0.22
C LEU A 68 9.72 3.99 1.03
N GLY A 69 9.04 3.68 2.13
CA GLY A 69 8.48 4.69 3.03
C GLY A 69 9.57 5.47 3.76
N TRP A 70 10.59 4.79 4.27
CA TRP A 70 11.75 5.43 4.88
C TRP A 70 12.57 6.28 3.91
N LYS A 71 12.72 5.84 2.67
CA LYS A 71 13.32 6.65 1.60
C LYS A 71 12.55 7.95 1.38
N ALA A 72 11.23 7.91 1.41
CA ALA A 72 10.42 9.12 1.29
C ALA A 72 10.54 10.03 2.52
N MET A 73 10.54 9.45 3.74
CA MET A 73 10.80 10.19 4.99
C MET A 73 12.13 10.95 4.93
N SER A 74 13.21 10.30 4.48
CA SER A 74 14.54 10.93 4.40
C SER A 74 14.63 12.05 3.35
N GLN A 75 13.70 12.06 2.39
CA GLN A 75 13.54 13.11 1.38
C GLN A 75 12.54 14.19 1.82
N ASN A 76 12.04 14.14 3.06
CA ASN A 76 10.98 15.00 3.58
C ASN A 76 9.66 14.91 2.79
N ASP A 77 9.47 13.83 2.02
CA ASP A 77 8.23 13.53 1.30
C ASP A 77 7.32 12.69 2.21
N LEU A 78 6.75 13.36 3.20
CA LEU A 78 5.89 12.73 4.20
C LEU A 78 4.59 12.19 3.60
N GLU A 79 4.11 12.80 2.51
CA GLU A 79 2.91 12.36 1.82
C GLU A 79 3.15 11.01 1.12
N THR A 80 4.28 10.85 0.43
CA THR A 80 4.63 9.55 -0.16
C THR A 80 4.97 8.53 0.92
N ALA A 81 5.64 8.94 2.01
CA ALA A 81 6.00 8.04 3.10
C ALA A 81 4.78 7.31 3.68
N VAL A 82 3.73 8.03 4.07
CA VAL A 82 2.53 7.40 4.64
C VAL A 82 1.83 6.49 3.66
N LYS A 83 1.82 6.81 2.35
CA LYS A 83 1.26 5.92 1.32
C LYS A 83 2.02 4.59 1.24
N ARG A 84 3.35 4.60 1.43
CA ARG A 84 4.16 3.38 1.46
C ARG A 84 3.95 2.59 2.75
N PHE A 85 3.88 3.23 3.91
CA PHE A 85 3.57 2.53 5.16
C PHE A 85 2.16 1.93 5.17
N ASN A 86 1.20 2.63 4.57
CA ASN A 86 -0.12 2.12 4.28
C ASN A 86 -0.10 0.87 3.37
N GLN A 87 0.73 0.88 2.33
CA GLN A 87 0.95 -0.29 1.49
C GLN A 87 1.62 -1.44 2.26
N ALA A 88 2.55 -1.16 3.17
CA ALA A 88 3.17 -2.18 4.04
C ALA A 88 2.13 -2.81 4.99
N TRP A 89 1.18 -2.03 5.48
CA TRP A 89 0.05 -2.53 6.26
C TRP A 89 -0.84 -3.50 5.47
N LEU A 90 -1.07 -3.24 4.17
CA LEU A 90 -1.79 -4.19 3.30
C LEU A 90 -1.03 -5.52 3.15
N VAL A 91 0.32 -5.47 3.10
CA VAL A 91 1.16 -6.68 3.00
C VAL A 91 1.08 -7.53 4.28
N ASN A 92 1.13 -6.88 5.44
CA ASN A 92 0.97 -7.55 6.73
C ASN A 92 0.40 -6.60 7.79
N SER A 93 -0.91 -6.71 8.03
CA SER A 93 -1.64 -5.87 8.98
C SER A 93 -1.34 -6.18 10.45
N GLN A 94 -0.68 -7.31 10.73
CA GLN A 94 -0.27 -7.73 12.07
C GLN A 94 1.22 -7.47 12.35
N SER A 95 1.94 -6.82 11.44
CA SER A 95 3.36 -6.51 11.64
C SER A 95 3.55 -5.39 12.66
N PRO A 96 4.27 -5.62 13.78
CA PRO A 96 4.64 -4.57 14.72
C PRO A 96 5.38 -3.41 14.04
N ALA A 97 6.29 -3.73 13.11
CA ALA A 97 7.10 -2.75 12.39
C ALA A 97 6.25 -1.71 11.63
N VAL A 98 5.11 -2.12 11.05
CA VAL A 98 4.21 -1.19 10.35
C VAL A 98 3.69 -0.11 11.30
N PHE A 99 3.33 -0.49 12.53
CA PHE A 99 2.84 0.45 13.53
C PHE A 99 3.97 1.33 14.10
N GLU A 100 5.20 0.82 14.18
CA GLU A 100 6.38 1.64 14.50
C GLU A 100 6.58 2.75 13.45
N GLU A 101 6.39 2.44 12.16
CA GLU A 101 6.51 3.44 11.10
C GLU A 101 5.40 4.48 11.09
N PHE A 102 4.16 4.06 11.38
CA PHE A 102 3.09 5.02 11.59
C PHE A 102 3.40 5.95 12.77
N ALA A 103 3.97 5.44 13.87
CA ALA A 103 4.40 6.30 14.97
C ALA A 103 5.50 7.29 14.56
N ALA A 104 6.48 6.86 13.77
CA ALA A 104 7.52 7.74 13.25
C ALA A 104 6.96 8.86 12.36
N TRP A 105 5.97 8.53 11.52
CA TRP A 105 5.29 9.51 10.68
C TRP A 105 4.42 10.50 11.48
N GLU A 106 3.69 10.04 12.50
CA GLU A 106 2.91 10.91 13.40
C GLU A 106 3.80 11.85 14.21
N LYS A 107 4.98 11.37 14.63
CA LYS A 107 5.99 12.18 15.28
C LYS A 107 6.46 13.32 14.38
N ALA A 108 6.69 13.04 13.08
CA ALA A 108 7.04 14.08 12.10
C ALA A 108 5.93 15.13 11.92
N HIS A 109 4.66 14.77 12.20
CA HIS A 109 3.50 15.67 12.19
C HIS A 109 3.17 16.27 13.56
N GLN A 110 4.00 16.05 14.58
CA GLN A 110 3.78 16.52 15.96
C GLN A 110 2.47 16.01 16.59
N ASN A 111 1.95 14.89 16.12
CA ASN A 111 0.72 14.27 16.62
C ASN A 111 1.04 13.25 17.72
N ALA A 112 1.45 13.76 18.88
CA ALA A 112 1.93 12.94 20.01
C ALA A 112 0.89 11.90 20.50
N LYS A 113 -0.41 12.21 20.36
CA LYS A 113 -1.47 11.26 20.73
C LYS A 113 -1.42 10.02 19.84
N LYS A 114 -1.41 10.20 18.52
CA LYS A 114 -1.38 9.07 17.56
C LYS A 114 -0.05 8.35 17.56
N GLU A 115 1.06 9.06 17.73
CA GLU A 115 2.37 8.46 17.94
C GLU A 115 2.32 7.42 19.08
N LYS A 116 1.79 7.82 20.24
CA LYS A 116 1.69 6.94 21.41
C LYS A 116 0.75 5.75 21.19
N GLU A 117 -0.40 5.97 20.56
CA GLU A 117 -1.35 4.89 20.22
C GLU A 117 -0.67 3.82 19.34
N PHE A 118 0.07 4.25 18.31
CA PHE A 118 0.78 3.31 17.43
C PHE A 118 1.96 2.60 18.11
N GLN A 119 2.73 3.30 18.94
CA GLN A 119 3.80 2.66 19.75
C GLN A 119 3.24 1.58 20.68
N GLN A 120 2.06 1.82 21.28
CA GLN A 120 1.40 0.85 22.14
C GLN A 120 0.92 -0.37 21.33
N LYS A 121 0.33 -0.15 20.16
CA LYS A 121 -0.10 -1.22 19.25
C LYS A 121 1.07 -2.10 18.81
N ALA A 122 2.19 -1.50 18.40
CA ALA A 122 3.40 -2.22 18.04
C ALA A 122 3.90 -3.13 19.18
N LYS A 123 3.98 -2.58 20.40
CA LYS A 123 4.37 -3.35 21.60
C LYS A 123 3.42 -4.51 21.89
N ALA A 124 2.11 -4.30 21.75
CA ALA A 124 1.12 -5.35 21.99
C ALA A 124 1.27 -6.52 20.99
N LEU A 125 1.54 -6.22 19.72
CA LEU A 125 1.76 -7.25 18.68
C LEU A 125 3.07 -8.02 18.87
N ASN A 126 4.15 -7.33 19.27
CA ASN A 126 5.43 -7.97 19.61
C ASN A 126 5.30 -8.97 20.78
N ASN A 127 4.47 -8.65 21.78
CA ASN A 127 4.25 -9.53 22.94
C ASN A 127 3.29 -10.69 22.65
N SER A 128 2.61 -10.68 21.50
CA SER A 128 1.63 -11.69 21.10
C SER A 128 2.16 -12.65 20.02
N SER A 129 3.40 -12.45 19.56
CA SER A 129 4.07 -13.21 18.49
C SER A 129 5.00 -14.27 19.06
#